data_AF-A0A7J4P560-F1
#
_entry.id   AF-A0A7J4P560-F1
#
_cell.length_a   1.000
_cell.length_b   1.000
_cell.length_c   1.000
_cell.angle_alpha   90.00
_cell.angle_beta   90.00
_cell.angle_gamma   90.00
#
_symmetry.space_group_name_H-M   'P 1'
#
loop_
_entity.id
_entity.type
_entity.pdbx_description
1 polymer ?
#
loop_
_entity_poly.entity_id
_entity_poly.type
_entity_poly.pdbx_seq_one_letter_code
_entity_poly.pdbx_strand_id
1 'polypeptide(L)'
;MVLEALLRIILTVILLFIVFKVGMRVGSIFFGESQADASVKKMADALSQPGEGTTAVRIGLDSGDAIIGFSQAAKEFRCYGCPQGVYSPVPYYSYVSKPSTAECANVPCICSCKGIRIELPGQLTGREGEQAMELRCAGLSCLKLANNLPDQTPLKAAYPNTTSLANYPFWKGGFFFVNAGDIGNGLPRPQSSVASSSVAIERKRSGTGLLANACPPQVACIQQN
;
A
#
# COMPACT_ATOMS: atom_id res chain seq x y z
N MET A 1 33.98 -19.04 41.71
CA MET A 1 32.80 -18.16 41.92
C MET A 1 32.49 -17.27 40.71
N VAL A 2 33.46 -16.57 40.10
CA VAL A 2 33.20 -15.65 38.97
C VAL A 2 32.73 -16.36 37.67
N LEU A 3 33.29 -17.54 37.36
CA LEU A 3 32.98 -18.28 36.13
C LEU A 3 31.52 -18.79 36.09
N GLU A 4 31.01 -19.26 37.23
CA GLU A 4 29.65 -19.77 37.37
C GLU A 4 28.60 -18.67 37.22
N ALA A 5 28.89 -17.48 37.76
CA ALA A 5 28.03 -16.31 37.62
C ALA A 5 27.97 -15.83 36.15
N LEU A 6 29.11 -15.85 35.45
CA LEU A 6 29.20 -15.48 34.03
C LEU A 6 28.42 -16.47 33.14
N LEU A 7 28.53 -17.77 33.43
CA LEU A 7 27.82 -18.81 32.67
C LEU A 7 26.29 -18.69 32.83
N ARG A 8 25.80 -18.36 34.04
CA ARG A 8 24.38 -18.11 34.30
C ARG A 8 23.87 -16.91 33.51
N ILE A 9 24.61 -15.80 33.47
CA ILE A 9 24.24 -14.60 32.71
C ILE A 9 24.16 -14.93 31.21
N ILE A 10 25.15 -15.63 30.66
CA ILE A 10 25.16 -16.02 29.24
C ILE A 10 23.95 -16.91 28.92
N LEU A 11 23.66 -17.90 29.76
CA LEU A 11 22.48 -18.76 29.61
C LEU A 11 21.18 -17.97 29.66
N THR A 12 21.04 -17.01 30.57
CA THR A 12 19.84 -16.14 30.65
C THR A 12 19.68 -15.28 29.39
N VAL A 13 20.77 -14.73 28.85
CA VAL A 13 20.74 -13.93 27.62
C VAL A 13 20.35 -14.79 26.41
N ILE A 14 20.88 -16.01 26.30
CA ILE A 14 20.51 -16.96 25.24
C ILE A 14 19.03 -17.35 25.36
N LEU A 15 18.57 -17.66 26.57
CA LEU A 15 17.15 -17.97 26.84
C LEU A 15 16.23 -16.80 26.49
N LEU A 16 16.60 -15.57 26.86
CA LEU A 16 15.87 -14.37 26.46
C LEU A 16 15.83 -14.24 24.93
N PHE A 17 16.95 -14.48 24.24
CA PHE A 17 17.01 -14.39 22.78
C PHE A 17 16.13 -15.45 22.09
N ILE A 18 16.11 -16.68 22.62
CA ILE A 18 15.25 -17.76 22.13
C ILE A 18 13.78 -17.45 22.42
N VAL A 19 13.43 -17.02 23.63
CA VAL A 19 12.06 -16.66 24.01
C VAL A 19 11.57 -15.45 23.20
N PHE A 20 12.40 -14.46 22.91
CA PHE A 20 12.04 -13.35 22.02
C PHE A 20 11.87 -13.82 20.57
N LYS A 21 12.81 -14.59 20.01
CA LYS A 21 12.73 -15.09 18.62
C LYS A 21 11.57 -16.04 18.39
N VAL A 22 11.34 -16.96 19.32
CA VAL A 22 10.25 -17.94 19.27
C VAL A 22 8.93 -17.25 19.63
N GLY A 23 8.90 -16.38 20.65
CA GLY A 23 7.73 -15.59 21.02
C GLY A 23 7.21 -14.69 19.91
N MET A 24 8.10 -14.06 19.12
CA MET A 24 7.70 -13.31 17.92
C MET A 24 7.08 -14.20 16.83
N ARG A 25 7.59 -15.43 16.63
CA ARG A 25 7.02 -16.40 15.68
C ARG A 25 5.70 -17.02 16.15
N VAL A 26 5.56 -17.22 17.46
CA VAL A 26 4.35 -17.80 18.05
C VAL A 26 3.26 -16.73 18.15
N GLY A 27 3.61 -15.48 18.44
CA GLY A 27 2.70 -14.34 18.41
C GLY A 27 1.98 -14.17 17.06
N SER A 28 2.68 -14.33 15.93
CA SER A 28 2.06 -14.28 14.59
C SER A 28 1.17 -15.50 14.25
N ILE A 29 1.31 -16.60 14.99
CA ILE A 29 0.50 -17.82 14.80
C ILE A 29 -0.76 -17.79 15.69
N PHE A 30 -0.68 -17.19 16.88
CA PHE A 30 -1.82 -17.07 17.82
C PHE A 30 -2.65 -15.79 17.63
N PHE A 31 -2.03 -14.69 17.16
CA PHE A 31 -2.73 -13.51 16.67
C PHE A 31 -2.65 -13.57 15.15
N GLY A 32 -3.66 -14.17 14.50
CA GLY A 32 -3.66 -14.40 13.05
C GLY A 32 -3.09 -13.21 12.28
N GLU A 33 -1.97 -13.43 11.58
CA GLU A 33 -1.36 -12.44 10.70
C GLU A 33 -2.43 -12.02 9.68
N SER A 34 -2.75 -10.72 9.61
CA SER A 34 -3.79 -10.24 8.69
C SER A 34 -3.40 -10.60 7.26
N GLN A 35 -4.38 -10.85 6.39
CA GLN A 35 -4.06 -11.19 5.01
C GLN A 35 -3.34 -10.03 4.30
N ALA A 36 -3.63 -8.80 4.72
CA ALA A 36 -2.95 -7.60 4.26
C ALA A 36 -1.45 -7.61 4.58
N ASP A 37 -1.06 -8.01 5.80
CA ASP A 37 0.35 -8.09 6.22
C ASP A 37 1.12 -9.14 5.39
N ALA A 38 0.55 -10.34 5.24
CA ALA A 38 1.15 -11.40 4.43
C ALA A 38 1.25 -11.02 2.94
N SER A 39 0.27 -10.27 2.43
CA SER A 39 0.25 -9.76 1.05
C SER A 39 1.25 -8.64 0.82
N VAL A 40 1.43 -7.74 1.79
CA VAL A 40 2.44 -6.67 1.76
C VAL A 40 3.84 -7.25 1.64
N LYS A 41 4.15 -8.31 2.39
CA LYS A 41 5.46 -8.97 2.26
C LYS A 41 5.68 -9.54 0.86
N LYS A 42 4.72 -10.29 0.32
CA LYS A 42 4.79 -10.84 -1.04
C LYS A 42 4.95 -9.75 -2.11
N MET A 43 4.22 -8.65 -1.96
CA MET A 43 4.31 -7.51 -2.88
C MET A 43 5.65 -6.79 -2.76
N ALA A 44 6.15 -6.56 -1.54
CA ALA A 44 7.44 -5.92 -1.30
C ALA A 44 8.58 -6.71 -1.96
N ASP A 45 8.56 -8.04 -1.82
CA ASP A 45 9.51 -8.94 -2.46
C ASP A 45 9.44 -8.82 -3.99
N ALA A 46 8.23 -8.87 -4.57
CA ALA A 46 8.04 -8.73 -6.01
C ALA A 46 8.46 -7.36 -6.54
N LEU A 47 8.12 -6.27 -5.85
CA LEU A 47 8.50 -4.90 -6.23
C LEU A 47 10.01 -4.67 -6.14
N SER A 48 10.71 -5.42 -5.29
CA SER A 48 12.15 -5.29 -5.08
C SER A 48 12.98 -6.26 -5.94
N GLN A 49 12.35 -7.10 -6.76
CA GLN A 49 13.07 -7.99 -7.67
C GLN A 49 13.92 -7.19 -8.68
N PRO A 50 15.14 -7.65 -8.99
CA PRO A 50 15.95 -7.05 -10.04
C PRO A 50 15.36 -7.34 -11.42
N GLY A 51 15.64 -6.46 -12.38
CA GLY A 51 15.26 -6.63 -13.79
C GLY A 51 13.93 -5.99 -14.17
N GLU A 52 13.66 -6.00 -15.47
CA GLU A 52 12.46 -5.43 -16.07
C GLU A 52 11.43 -6.52 -16.37
N GLY A 53 10.17 -6.12 -16.50
CA GLY A 53 9.06 -6.98 -16.91
C GLY A 53 7.88 -6.93 -15.96
N THR A 54 6.87 -7.74 -16.27
CA THR A 54 5.60 -7.77 -15.55
C THR A 54 5.40 -9.13 -14.90
N THR A 55 5.03 -9.12 -13.62
CA THR A 55 4.69 -10.31 -12.84
C THR A 55 3.33 -10.14 -12.18
N ALA A 56 2.59 -11.23 -12.02
CA ALA A 56 1.32 -11.21 -11.27
C ALA A 56 1.54 -11.66 -9.82
N VAL A 57 0.95 -10.94 -8.87
CA VAL A 57 0.96 -11.29 -7.45
C VAL A 57 -0.49 -11.41 -6.97
N ARG A 58 -0.80 -12.46 -6.22
CA ARG A 58 -2.09 -12.57 -5.53
C ARG A 58 -2.01 -11.90 -4.16
N ILE A 59 -2.92 -10.99 -3.91
CA ILE A 59 -3.09 -10.31 -2.64
C ILE A 59 -4.40 -10.76 -1.98
N GLY A 60 -4.40 -10.84 -0.66
CA GLY A 60 -5.56 -11.05 0.18
C GLY A 60 -5.76 -9.82 1.07
N LEU A 61 -7.00 -9.34 1.16
CA LEU A 61 -7.39 -8.20 1.99
C LEU A 61 -8.60 -8.59 2.83
N ASP A 62 -8.50 -8.42 4.14
CA ASP A 62 -9.64 -8.52 5.04
C ASP A 62 -10.57 -7.31 4.85
N SER A 63 -11.84 -7.44 5.21
CA SER A 63 -12.81 -6.34 5.09
C SER A 63 -12.35 -5.11 5.89
N GLY A 64 -12.32 -3.96 5.25
CA GLY A 64 -11.81 -2.71 5.81
C GLY A 64 -10.29 -2.55 5.72
N ASP A 65 -9.54 -3.53 5.21
CA ASP A 65 -8.09 -3.40 5.09
C ASP A 65 -7.67 -2.88 3.71
N ALA A 66 -6.51 -2.23 3.69
CA ALA A 66 -5.88 -1.71 2.49
C ALA A 66 -4.37 -1.99 2.45
N ILE A 67 -3.82 -1.99 1.24
CA ILE A 67 -2.39 -1.98 0.96
C ILE A 67 -2.09 -0.70 0.18
N ILE A 68 -1.10 0.05 0.65
CA ILE A 68 -0.79 1.38 0.16
C ILE A 68 0.69 1.46 -0.15
N GLY A 69 1.03 1.80 -1.39
CA GLY A 69 2.40 2.13 -1.80
C GLY A 69 2.61 3.64 -1.76
N PHE A 70 3.79 4.07 -1.30
CA PHE A 70 4.21 5.47 -1.31
C PHE A 70 5.53 5.61 -2.07
N SER A 71 5.56 6.49 -3.06
CA SER A 71 6.79 6.88 -3.75
C SER A 71 7.74 7.61 -2.79
N GLN A 72 9.01 7.68 -3.16
CA GLN A 72 10.04 8.31 -2.34
C GLN A 72 9.75 9.79 -2.07
N ALA A 73 9.37 10.55 -3.11
CA ALA A 73 9.20 12.00 -3.06
C ALA A 73 7.80 12.45 -2.63
N ALA A 74 6.81 11.55 -2.60
CA ALA A 74 5.45 11.90 -2.19
C ALA A 74 5.34 12.15 -0.69
N LYS A 75 4.58 13.20 -0.33
CA LYS A 75 4.12 13.44 1.05
C LYS A 75 2.85 12.65 1.38
N GLU A 76 2.08 12.30 0.37
CA GLU A 76 0.83 11.58 0.49
C GLU A 76 0.55 10.81 -0.80
N PHE A 77 -0.19 9.72 -0.67
CA PHE A 77 -0.86 9.06 -1.78
C PHE A 77 -2.15 9.81 -2.09
N ARG A 78 -2.50 9.99 -3.37
CA ARG A 78 -3.79 10.56 -3.81
C ARG A 78 -4.45 9.69 -4.86
N CYS A 79 -5.77 9.53 -4.73
CA CYS A 79 -6.63 8.84 -5.68
C CYS A 79 -7.61 9.85 -6.27
N TYR A 80 -7.37 10.29 -7.51
CA TYR A 80 -8.25 11.21 -8.21
C TYR A 80 -9.35 10.43 -8.92
N GLY A 81 -10.62 10.81 -8.71
CA GLY A 81 -11.76 10.19 -9.39
C GLY A 81 -12.07 8.74 -8.97
N CYS A 82 -11.54 8.31 -7.81
CA CYS A 82 -11.70 6.95 -7.30
C CYS A 82 -12.98 6.63 -6.48
N PRO A 83 -13.79 7.57 -5.95
CA PRO A 83 -15.03 7.20 -5.25
C PRO A 83 -15.98 6.50 -6.23
N GLN A 84 -16.38 5.24 -5.94
CA GLN A 84 -17.41 4.57 -6.75
C GLN A 84 -18.78 5.14 -6.40
N GLY A 85 -19.27 6.09 -7.20
CA GLY A 85 -20.70 6.39 -7.25
C GLY A 85 -21.14 7.82 -6.94
N VAL A 86 -20.23 8.77 -6.70
CA VAL A 86 -20.62 10.19 -6.63
C VAL A 86 -20.01 10.93 -7.81
N TYR A 87 -20.84 11.12 -8.82
CA TYR A 87 -20.55 12.02 -9.93
C TYR A 87 -20.32 13.42 -9.38
N SER A 88 -19.19 14.01 -9.74
CA SER A 88 -18.90 15.38 -9.39
C SER A 88 -18.25 16.13 -10.55
N PRO A 89 -18.71 17.36 -10.84
CA PRO A 89 -18.02 18.29 -11.74
C PRO A 89 -16.75 18.88 -11.10
N VAL A 90 -16.60 18.76 -9.78
CA VAL A 90 -15.43 19.19 -9.00
C VAL A 90 -14.46 18.02 -8.83
N PRO A 91 -13.15 18.19 -9.08
CA PRO A 91 -12.14 17.15 -8.82
C PRO A 91 -12.12 16.78 -7.33
N TYR A 92 -12.75 15.65 -7.00
CA TYR A 92 -12.58 15.00 -5.72
C TYR A 92 -11.36 14.08 -5.77
N TYR A 93 -10.55 14.13 -4.72
CA TYR A 93 -9.54 13.11 -4.48
C TYR A 93 -9.61 12.60 -3.05
N SER A 94 -9.37 11.31 -2.87
CA SER A 94 -9.10 10.74 -1.56
C SER A 94 -7.59 10.66 -1.35
N TYR A 95 -7.10 10.88 -0.13
CA TYR A 95 -5.67 10.81 0.15
C TYR A 95 -5.34 10.06 1.43
N VAL A 96 -4.12 9.55 1.49
CA VAL A 96 -3.53 8.95 2.69
C VAL A 96 -2.17 9.61 2.89
N SER A 97 -1.96 10.20 4.06
CA SER A 97 -0.67 10.80 4.40
C SER A 97 0.42 9.72 4.48
N LYS A 98 1.60 10.00 3.90
CA LYS A 98 2.73 9.08 4.01
C LYS A 98 3.19 9.05 5.48
N PRO A 99 3.34 7.87 6.09
CA PRO A 99 3.74 7.78 7.49
C PRO A 99 5.18 8.27 7.68
N SER A 100 5.44 8.90 8.83
CA SER A 100 6.77 9.39 9.21
C SER A 100 7.65 8.32 9.88
N THR A 101 7.35 7.03 9.70
CA THR A 101 8.15 5.94 10.26
C THR A 101 9.45 5.76 9.50
N ALA A 102 10.43 5.08 10.10
CA ALA A 102 11.75 4.88 9.49
C ALA A 102 11.69 4.12 8.15
N GLU A 103 10.69 3.25 7.97
CA GLU A 103 10.49 2.46 6.75
C GLU A 103 10.00 3.31 5.56
N CYS A 104 9.44 4.49 5.83
CA CYS A 104 8.86 5.38 4.83
C CYS A 104 9.53 6.76 4.77
N ALA A 105 10.24 7.19 5.81
CA ALA A 105 10.91 8.48 5.86
C ALA A 105 11.95 8.60 4.74
N ASN A 106 11.68 9.48 3.76
CA ASN A 106 12.53 9.76 2.60
C ASN A 106 12.88 8.54 1.71
N VAL A 107 12.12 7.45 1.82
CA VAL A 107 12.31 6.21 1.03
C VAL A 107 10.97 5.74 0.46
N PRO A 108 10.95 5.03 -0.67
CA PRO A 108 9.73 4.41 -1.15
C PRO A 108 9.34 3.26 -0.20
N CYS A 109 8.05 3.08 0.04
CA CYS A 109 7.57 2.08 1.00
C CYS A 109 6.19 1.54 0.63
N ILE A 110 5.83 0.41 1.24
CA ILE A 110 4.52 -0.22 1.13
C ILE A 110 4.00 -0.50 2.54
N CYS A 111 2.73 -0.23 2.78
CA CYS A 111 2.11 -0.39 4.08
C CYS A 111 0.83 -1.22 4.01
N SER A 112 0.61 -2.08 5.00
CA SER A 112 -0.73 -2.55 5.36
C SER A 112 -1.42 -1.49 6.21
N CYS A 113 -2.68 -1.24 5.89
CA CYS A 113 -3.56 -0.30 6.57
C CYS A 113 -4.77 -1.10 7.07
N LYS A 114 -4.92 -1.19 8.39
CA LYS A 114 -6.00 -1.93 9.03
C LYS A 114 -7.19 -1.02 9.33
N GLY A 115 -8.40 -1.48 9.00
CA GLY A 115 -9.63 -0.78 9.32
C GLY A 115 -9.67 0.66 8.78
N ILE A 116 -9.44 0.83 7.48
CA ILE A 116 -9.48 2.10 6.79
C ILE A 116 -10.87 2.74 6.91
N ARG A 117 -10.90 4.05 7.16
CA ARG A 117 -12.12 4.84 7.26
C ARG A 117 -11.97 6.14 6.49
N ILE A 118 -13.08 6.57 5.90
CA ILE A 118 -13.19 7.90 5.30
C ILE A 118 -13.43 8.88 6.44
N GLU A 119 -12.51 9.80 6.64
CA GLU A 119 -12.75 11.00 7.42
C GLU A 119 -13.12 12.11 6.45
N LEU A 120 -14.39 12.48 6.43
CA LEU A 120 -14.84 13.67 5.72
C LEU A 120 -14.11 14.86 6.34
N PRO A 121 -13.42 15.71 5.55
CA PRO A 121 -12.72 16.83 6.13
C PRO A 121 -13.73 17.73 6.86
N GLY A 122 -13.47 18.00 8.13
CA GLY A 122 -13.93 19.24 8.72
C GLY A 122 -13.26 20.38 7.95
N GLN A 123 -14.02 21.04 7.07
CA GLN A 123 -13.62 22.15 6.20
C GLN A 123 -12.65 21.81 5.04
N LEU A 124 -13.12 22.23 3.85
CA LEU A 124 -12.47 22.18 2.55
C LEU A 124 -11.15 22.98 2.56
N THR A 125 -10.01 22.33 2.70
CA THR A 125 -8.69 22.95 2.51
C THR A 125 -8.01 22.45 1.23
N GLY A 126 -8.75 22.35 0.13
CA GLY A 126 -8.15 22.23 -1.19
C GLY A 126 -7.59 23.59 -1.61
N ARG A 127 -6.33 23.64 -2.06
CA ARG A 127 -5.88 24.75 -2.90
C ARG A 127 -6.73 24.70 -4.17
N GLU A 128 -7.42 25.81 -4.46
CA GLU A 128 -8.22 26.03 -5.68
C GLU A 128 -9.24 24.93 -5.99
N GLY A 129 -10.38 24.94 -5.31
CA GLY A 129 -11.59 24.26 -5.78
C GLY A 129 -11.61 22.72 -5.69
N GLU A 130 -10.52 22.05 -5.30
CA GLU A 130 -10.50 20.60 -5.06
C GLU A 130 -11.16 20.23 -3.73
N GLN A 131 -11.90 19.11 -3.71
CA GLN A 131 -12.43 18.53 -2.48
C GLN A 131 -11.62 17.29 -2.10
N ALA A 132 -10.93 17.34 -0.95
CA ALA A 132 -10.05 16.29 -0.48
C ALA A 132 -10.72 15.45 0.61
N MET A 133 -10.72 14.12 0.50
CA MET A 133 -11.20 13.21 1.55
C MET A 133 -10.01 12.49 2.17
N GLU A 134 -9.80 12.62 3.49
CA GLU A 134 -8.74 11.88 4.15
C GLU A 134 -9.18 10.44 4.42
N LEU A 135 -8.32 9.49 4.08
CA LEU A 135 -8.48 8.09 4.45
C LEU A 135 -7.53 7.79 5.61
N ARG A 136 -8.07 7.38 6.75
CA ARG A 136 -7.30 7.05 7.95
C ARG A 136 -7.31 5.56 8.26
N CYS A 137 -6.17 5.07 8.73
CA CYS A 137 -5.96 3.69 9.15
C CYS A 137 -6.01 3.60 10.68
N ALA A 138 -6.70 2.60 11.22
CA ALA A 138 -6.67 2.32 12.66
C ALA A 138 -5.31 1.76 13.10
N GLY A 139 -4.64 1.03 12.21
CA GLY A 139 -3.27 0.56 12.40
C GLY A 139 -2.52 0.52 11.07
N LEU A 140 -1.22 0.78 11.12
CA LEU A 140 -0.36 0.82 9.94
C LEU A 140 0.92 0.03 10.21
N SER A 141 1.31 -0.84 9.27
CA SER A 141 2.61 -1.54 9.31
C SER A 141 3.26 -1.42 7.93
N CYS A 142 4.54 -1.05 7.88
CA CYS A 142 5.20 -0.69 6.63
C CYS A 142 6.49 -1.48 6.40
N LEU A 143 6.82 -1.67 5.13
CA LEU A 143 8.09 -2.21 4.65
C LEU A 143 8.71 -1.21 3.67
N LYS A 144 10.03 -1.05 3.75
CA LYS A 144 10.80 -0.27 2.79
C LYS A 144 10.87 -1.01 1.45
N LEU A 145 10.81 -0.26 0.35
CA LEU A 145 11.04 -0.78 -1.00
C LEU A 145 12.44 -0.42 -1.50
N ALA A 146 13.02 -1.29 -2.34
CA ALA A 146 14.31 -1.04 -2.98
C ALA A 146 14.19 -0.08 -4.18
N ASN A 147 13.10 -0.20 -4.93
CA ASN A 147 12.85 0.57 -6.14
C ASN A 147 11.82 1.67 -5.86
N ASN A 148 11.95 2.81 -6.53
CA ASN A 148 10.98 3.89 -6.42
C ASN A 148 9.70 3.55 -7.19
N LEU A 149 8.59 4.16 -6.77
CA LEU A 149 7.29 4.09 -7.45
C LEU A 149 7.16 5.28 -8.42
N PRO A 150 6.44 5.14 -9.54
CA PRO A 150 6.16 6.26 -10.44
C PRO A 150 5.33 7.34 -9.74
N ASP A 151 5.44 8.57 -10.23
CA ASP A 151 4.71 9.71 -9.68
C ASP A 151 3.19 9.60 -9.93
N GLN A 152 2.79 8.95 -11.03
CA GLN A 152 1.40 8.83 -11.42
C GLN A 152 1.12 7.48 -12.11
N THR A 153 -0.09 6.94 -11.92
CA THR A 153 -0.58 5.73 -12.57
C THR A 153 -2.03 5.93 -13.04
N PRO A 154 -2.29 5.94 -14.36
CA PRO A 154 -3.65 6.09 -14.88
C PRO A 154 -4.47 4.81 -14.66
N LEU A 155 -5.75 4.93 -14.31
CA LEU A 155 -6.66 3.80 -14.07
C LEU A 155 -7.73 3.66 -15.14
N LYS A 156 -7.66 4.40 -16.26
CA LYS A 156 -8.67 4.41 -17.33
C LYS A 156 -9.13 3.01 -17.74
N ALA A 157 -8.19 2.07 -17.93
CA ALA A 157 -8.50 0.71 -18.36
C ALA A 157 -9.27 -0.12 -17.32
N ALA A 158 -9.14 0.21 -16.02
CA ALA A 158 -9.91 -0.40 -14.95
C ALA A 158 -11.34 0.17 -14.84
N TYR A 159 -11.61 1.32 -15.48
CA TYR A 159 -12.89 2.02 -15.44
C TYR A 159 -13.39 2.42 -16.84
N PRO A 160 -13.59 1.47 -17.76
CA PRO A 160 -13.86 1.76 -19.18
C PRO A 160 -15.15 2.55 -19.42
N ASN A 161 -16.14 2.47 -18.53
CA ASN A 161 -17.43 3.16 -18.66
C ASN A 161 -17.44 4.60 -18.12
N THR A 162 -16.27 5.14 -17.74
CA THR A 162 -16.11 6.51 -17.20
C THR A 162 -15.70 7.53 -18.26
N THR A 163 -15.97 7.22 -19.54
CA THR A 163 -15.53 7.92 -20.76
C THR A 163 -15.98 9.38 -20.91
N SER A 164 -16.90 9.88 -20.08
CA SER A 164 -17.35 11.28 -20.11
C SER A 164 -16.55 12.23 -19.20
N LEU A 165 -15.58 11.72 -18.43
CA LEU A 165 -14.78 12.54 -17.52
C LEU A 165 -13.67 13.29 -18.27
N ALA A 166 -13.60 14.60 -18.08
CA ALA A 166 -12.46 15.42 -18.55
C ALA A 166 -11.11 14.97 -17.96
N ASN A 167 -11.13 14.24 -16.82
CA ASN A 167 -9.97 13.64 -16.17
C ASN A 167 -10.30 12.18 -15.78
N TYR A 168 -9.68 11.19 -16.43
CA TYR A 168 -9.80 9.78 -16.04
C TYR A 168 -9.27 9.54 -14.62
N PRO A 169 -9.74 8.51 -13.89
CA PRO A 169 -9.20 8.21 -12.58
C PRO A 169 -7.71 7.85 -12.66
N PHE A 170 -6.94 8.32 -11.68
CA PHE A 170 -5.51 8.02 -11.57
C PHE A 170 -5.04 8.04 -10.13
N TRP A 171 -3.97 7.30 -9.87
CA TRP A 171 -3.19 7.37 -8.63
C TRP A 171 -2.02 8.31 -8.78
N LYS A 172 -1.72 9.05 -7.72
CA LYS A 172 -0.55 9.92 -7.62
C LYS A 172 0.22 9.63 -6.35
N GLY A 173 1.55 9.58 -6.47
CA GLY A 173 2.45 9.35 -5.36
C GLY A 173 2.52 7.91 -4.86
N GLY A 174 1.97 6.94 -5.61
CA GLY A 174 2.03 5.51 -5.27
C GLY A 174 0.85 4.71 -5.83
N PHE A 175 0.42 3.68 -5.10
CA PHE A 175 -0.70 2.80 -5.46
C PHE A 175 -1.55 2.45 -4.25
N PHE A 176 -2.77 1.94 -4.48
CA PHE A 176 -3.71 1.70 -3.39
C PHE A 176 -4.69 0.56 -3.70
N PHE A 177 -4.73 -0.46 -2.86
CA PHE A 177 -5.68 -1.57 -2.96
C PHE A 177 -6.45 -1.70 -1.67
N VAL A 178 -7.78 -1.71 -1.71
CA VAL A 178 -8.63 -1.75 -0.53
C VAL A 178 -9.75 -2.78 -0.69
N ASN A 179 -10.14 -3.39 0.42
CA ASN A 179 -11.37 -4.19 0.53
C ASN A 179 -12.39 -3.45 1.42
N ALA A 180 -12.82 -2.26 1.00
CA ALA A 180 -13.74 -1.43 1.76
C ALA A 180 -14.69 -0.67 0.83
N GLY A 181 -15.92 -1.19 0.72
CA GLY A 181 -17.09 -0.49 0.17
C GLY A 181 -16.83 0.34 -1.09
N ASP A 182 -17.16 1.64 -1.00
CA ASP A 182 -17.25 2.57 -2.12
C ASP A 182 -15.91 3.25 -2.50
N ILE A 183 -14.79 2.82 -1.91
CA ILE A 183 -13.46 3.35 -2.25
C ILE A 183 -12.92 2.56 -3.46
N GLY A 184 -12.85 3.21 -4.62
CA GLY A 184 -12.33 2.58 -5.83
C GLY A 184 -10.80 2.43 -5.83
N ASN A 185 -10.35 1.25 -6.21
CA ASN A 185 -8.94 0.86 -6.34
C ASN A 185 -8.63 0.19 -7.71
N GLY A 186 -9.54 0.33 -8.68
CA GLY A 186 -9.47 -0.32 -9.98
C GLY A 186 -9.58 -1.85 -9.95
N LEU A 187 -9.84 -2.47 -8.78
CA LEU A 187 -10.16 -3.89 -8.69
C LEU A 187 -11.67 -4.11 -8.73
N PRO A 188 -12.13 -5.29 -9.17
CA PRO A 188 -13.54 -5.67 -9.05
C PRO A 188 -14.00 -5.53 -7.59
N ARG A 189 -15.21 -5.01 -7.38
CA ARG A 189 -15.75 -4.87 -6.03
C ARG A 189 -15.78 -6.25 -5.36
N PRO A 190 -15.13 -6.40 -4.19
CA PRO A 190 -15.08 -7.69 -3.51
C PRO A 190 -16.48 -8.12 -3.06
N GLN A 191 -16.82 -9.38 -3.32
CA GLN A 191 -18.12 -9.97 -2.97
C GLN A 191 -18.12 -10.68 -1.60
N SER A 192 -16.99 -10.67 -0.88
CA SER A 192 -16.76 -11.46 0.33
C SER A 192 -16.03 -10.67 1.40
N SER A 193 -16.17 -11.12 2.67
CA SER A 193 -15.48 -10.54 3.83
C SER A 193 -13.95 -10.64 3.75
N VAL A 194 -13.44 -11.57 2.94
CA VAL A 194 -12.03 -11.68 2.59
C VAL A 194 -11.94 -11.72 1.07
N ALA A 195 -11.22 -10.77 0.48
CA ALA A 195 -11.07 -10.64 -0.96
C ALA A 195 -9.67 -11.07 -1.38
N SER A 196 -9.60 -12.02 -2.31
CA SER A 196 -8.36 -12.32 -3.02
C SER A 196 -8.42 -11.70 -4.42
N SER A 197 -7.37 -11.00 -4.82
CA SER A 197 -7.28 -10.38 -6.14
C SER A 197 -5.88 -10.53 -6.72
N SER A 198 -5.81 -10.68 -8.03
CA SER A 198 -4.55 -10.61 -8.75
C SER A 198 -4.21 -9.16 -9.03
N VAL A 199 -2.98 -8.76 -8.76
CA VAL A 199 -2.42 -7.45 -9.13
C VAL A 199 -1.22 -7.65 -10.05
N ALA A 200 -1.02 -6.73 -10.98
CA ALA A 200 0.18 -6.70 -11.81
C ALA A 200 1.27 -5.89 -11.09
N ILE A 201 2.49 -6.41 -11.11
CA ILE A 201 3.71 -5.73 -10.69
C ILE A 201 4.53 -5.50 -11.94
N GLU A 202 4.69 -4.24 -12.34
CA GLU A 202 5.53 -3.84 -13.48
C GLU A 202 6.83 -3.25 -12.97
N ARG A 203 7.95 -3.68 -13.55
CA ARG A 203 9.29 -3.12 -13.31
C ARG A 203 9.87 -2.64 -14.61
N LYS A 204 10.38 -1.41 -14.62
CA LYS A 204 10.86 -0.77 -15.84
C LYS A 204 11.98 0.21 -15.53
N ARG A 205 13.01 0.24 -16.36
CA ARG A 205 14.09 1.19 -16.21
C ARG A 205 13.62 2.58 -16.66
N SER A 206 13.92 3.57 -15.84
CA SER A 206 13.76 4.99 -16.09
C SER A 206 15.15 5.64 -16.03
N GLY A 207 15.30 6.86 -16.59
CA GLY A 207 16.58 7.56 -16.65
C GLY A 207 17.29 7.72 -15.29
N THR A 208 16.55 7.65 -14.18
CA THR A 208 17.06 7.77 -12.80
C THR A 208 17.21 6.44 -12.05
N GLY A 209 16.89 5.30 -12.67
CA GLY A 209 16.98 3.98 -12.04
C GLY A 209 15.83 3.04 -12.40
N LEU A 210 15.70 1.93 -11.68
CA LEU A 210 14.58 0.99 -11.84
C LEU A 210 13.35 1.52 -11.10
N LEU A 211 12.24 1.68 -11.81
CA LEU A 211 10.93 1.91 -11.23
C LEU A 211 10.21 0.58 -11.09
N ALA A 212 9.47 0.43 -10.00
CA ALA A 212 8.57 -0.70 -9.79
C ALA A 212 7.20 -0.15 -9.37
N ASN A 213 6.12 -0.76 -9.83
CA ASN A 213 4.78 -0.34 -9.42
C ASN A 213 3.81 -1.51 -9.39
N ALA A 214 2.74 -1.36 -8.61
CA ALA A 214 1.63 -2.29 -8.55
C ALA A 214 0.36 -1.64 -9.09
N CYS A 215 -0.39 -2.34 -9.93
CA CYS A 215 -1.65 -1.82 -10.48
C CYS A 215 -2.66 -2.95 -10.78
N PRO A 216 -3.94 -2.61 -11.05
CA PRO A 216 -4.91 -3.57 -11.55
C PRO A 216 -4.40 -4.29 -12.82
N PRO A 217 -4.69 -5.59 -13.03
CA PRO A 217 -4.15 -6.34 -14.17
C PRO A 217 -4.47 -5.78 -15.56
N GLN A 218 -5.52 -4.95 -15.67
CA GLN A 218 -5.93 -4.32 -16.93
C GLN A 218 -5.16 -3.03 -17.23
N VAL A 219 -4.33 -2.57 -16.28
CA VAL A 219 -3.64 -1.28 -16.32
C VAL A 219 -2.14 -1.51 -16.58
N ALA A 220 -1.51 -0.66 -17.38
CA ALA A 220 -0.06 -0.54 -17.43
C ALA A 220 0.39 0.37 -16.29
N CYS A 221 1.19 -0.16 -15.36
CA CYS A 221 1.50 0.53 -14.11
C CYS A 221 2.52 1.66 -14.32
N ILE A 222 3.38 1.55 -15.34
CA ILE A 222 4.44 2.51 -15.65
C ILE A 222 4.30 3.00 -17.10
N GLN A 223 3.80 4.22 -17.27
CA GLN A 223 3.74 4.87 -18.58
C GLN A 223 5.16 5.27 -19.02
N GLN A 224 5.51 5.02 -20.28
CA GLN A 224 6.67 5.66 -20.92
C GLN A 224 6.25 7.05 -21.39
N ASN A 225 7.02 8.07 -20.99
CA ASN A 225 7.00 9.36 -21.70
C ASN A 225 7.74 9.20 -23.03
#